data_AF-A0A553N6A0-F1
#
_entry.id   AF-A0A553N6A0-F1
#
_cell.length_a   1.000
_cell.length_b   1.000
_cell.length_c   1.000
_cell.angle_alpha   90.00
_cell.angle_beta   90.00
_cell.angle_gamma   90.00
#
_symmetry.space_group_name_H-M   'P 1'
#
loop_
_entity.id
_entity.type
_entity.pdbx_description
1 polymer ?
#
loop_
_entity_poly.entity_id
_entity_poly.type
_entity_poly.pdbx_seq_one_letter_code
_entity_poly.pdbx_strand_id
1 'polypeptide(L)'
;MASVTLIFLISITVLVVVFLLFWALDLLKSKLAERSQEKVRSQSLADNTQHLDKKPLIVPIRNDLELLRREPFASNIQECLVIVLSNESKTAGVCAYLNDLEVDYFVEDFPPCCQRYPNEHALRSFLGAMNTFSDKWVYAEAVTYLHNDFDLIKSVNTQGTRHARLVGKYEAKYYYRVIPQWTENFVCDNIELEEYWENMVEFTKRLLKASEFSSPKLWKRFPLNHWKRKQIFFKADDFHQVPHPGAMDNIRRQTPNLLPQVQEETTAVLVPID
;
A
#
# COMPACT_ATOMS: atom_id res chain seq x y z
N MET A 1 -51.83 32.83 15.27
CA MET A 1 -50.94 32.03 14.38
C MET A 1 -49.57 32.67 14.17
N ALA A 2 -49.45 33.98 13.93
CA ALA A 2 -48.16 34.64 13.70
C ALA A 2 -47.11 34.53 14.85
N SER A 3 -47.54 34.38 16.10
CA SER A 3 -46.64 34.26 17.25
C SER A 3 -45.92 32.89 17.32
N VAL A 4 -46.58 31.82 16.87
CA VAL A 4 -46.01 30.45 16.91
C VAL A 4 -44.93 30.26 15.85
N THR A 5 -45.13 30.82 14.65
CA THR A 5 -44.15 30.80 13.56
C THR A 5 -42.88 31.58 13.91
N LEU A 6 -43.01 32.69 14.65
CA LEU A 6 -41.87 33.49 15.10
C LEU A 6 -41.01 32.73 16.12
N ILE A 7 -41.65 32.06 17.09
CA ILE A 7 -40.94 31.25 18.10
C ILE A 7 -40.18 30.09 17.45
N PHE A 8 -40.78 29.44 16.44
CA PHE A 8 -40.13 28.34 15.72
C PHE A 8 -38.91 28.79 14.92
N LEU A 9 -38.99 29.95 14.25
CA LEU A 9 -37.86 30.52 13.52
C LEU A 9 -36.70 30.89 14.45
N ILE A 10 -37.00 31.48 15.63
CA ILE A 10 -35.98 31.80 16.64
C ILE A 10 -35.33 30.50 17.17
N SER A 11 -36.09 29.43 17.37
CA SER A 11 -35.53 28.16 17.84
C SER A 11 -34.57 27.54 16.80
N ILE A 12 -34.91 27.60 15.51
CA ILE A 12 -34.04 27.07 14.45
C ILE A 12 -32.76 27.90 14.32
N THR A 13 -32.85 29.22 14.37
CA THR A 13 -31.67 30.07 14.27
C THR A 13 -30.71 29.84 15.44
N VAL A 14 -31.23 29.67 16.67
CA VAL A 14 -30.42 29.31 17.83
C VAL A 14 -29.72 27.96 17.62
N LEU A 15 -30.43 26.94 17.14
CA LEU A 15 -29.84 25.61 16.88
C LEU A 15 -28.73 25.66 15.83
N VAL A 16 -28.92 26.41 14.73
CA VAL A 16 -27.91 26.57 13.68
C VAL A 16 -26.67 27.28 14.23
N VAL A 17 -26.85 28.35 15.02
CA VAL A 17 -25.72 29.06 15.64
C VAL A 17 -24.94 28.16 16.58
N VAL A 18 -25.62 27.37 17.42
CA VAL A 18 -24.97 26.41 18.33
C VAL A 18 -24.19 25.34 17.55
N PHE A 19 -24.77 24.82 16.47
CA PHE A 19 -24.10 23.84 15.61
C PHE A 19 -22.84 24.42 14.96
N LEU A 20 -22.91 25.64 14.41
CA LEU A 20 -21.76 26.31 13.81
C LEU A 20 -20.65 26.60 14.82
N LEU A 21 -21.00 26.97 16.06
CA LEU A 21 -20.02 27.14 17.14
C LEU A 21 -19.33 25.83 17.50
N PHE A 22 -20.08 24.72 17.56
CA PHE A 22 -19.50 23.41 17.85
C PHE A 22 -18.53 22.96 16.73
N TRP A 23 -18.93 23.14 15.47
CA TRP A 23 -18.08 22.85 14.32
C TRP A 23 -16.80 23.70 14.30
N ALA A 24 -16.91 25.00 14.60
CA ALA A 24 -15.76 25.89 14.69
C ALA A 24 -14.79 25.48 15.81
N LEU A 25 -15.30 25.04 16.98
CA LEU A 25 -14.47 24.55 18.07
C LEU A 25 -13.76 23.24 17.73
N ASP A 26 -14.43 22.33 17.02
CA ASP A 26 -13.83 21.07 16.57
C ASP A 26 -12.70 21.31 15.56
N LEU A 27 -12.94 22.22 14.60
CA LEU A 27 -11.92 22.67 13.64
C LEU A 27 -10.72 23.35 14.33
N LEU A 28 -10.95 24.05 15.43
CA LEU A 28 -9.88 24.70 16.19
C LEU A 28 -9.06 23.67 16.98
N LYS A 29 -9.72 22.64 17.53
CA LYS A 29 -9.07 21.52 18.24
C LYS A 29 -8.21 20.69 17.29
N SER A 30 -8.68 20.37 16.08
CA SER A 30 -7.88 19.61 15.11
C SER A 30 -6.62 20.37 14.71
N LYS A 31 -6.72 21.68 14.43
CA LYS A 31 -5.54 22.52 14.13
C LYS A 31 -4.55 22.64 15.29
N LEU A 32 -5.03 22.63 16.54
CA LEU A 32 -4.15 22.64 17.71
C LEU A 32 -3.45 21.29 17.91
N ALA A 33 -4.13 20.17 17.62
CA ALA A 33 -3.55 18.83 17.68
C ALA A 33 -2.42 18.65 16.64
N GLU A 34 -2.63 19.14 15.41
CA GLU A 34 -1.61 19.13 14.36
C GLU A 34 -0.34 19.90 14.78
N ARG A 35 -0.50 21.13 15.34
CA ARG A 35 0.63 21.92 15.85
C ARG A 35 1.37 21.27 17.01
N SER A 36 0.67 20.49 17.83
CA SER A 36 1.29 19.75 18.94
C SER A 36 2.14 18.58 18.42
N GLN A 37 1.64 17.85 17.41
CA GLN A 37 2.39 16.76 16.79
C GLN A 37 3.64 17.26 16.05
N GLU A 38 3.55 18.40 15.36
CA GLU A 38 4.68 19.01 14.66
C GLU A 38 5.80 19.45 15.63
N LYS A 39 5.45 19.95 16.82
CA LYS A 39 6.43 20.26 17.88
C LYS A 39 7.13 19.01 18.43
N VAL A 40 6.39 17.92 18.64
CA VAL A 40 6.99 16.66 19.12
C VAL A 40 7.92 16.06 18.06
N ARG A 41 7.52 16.13 16.78
CA ARG A 41 8.33 15.64 15.65
C ARG A 41 9.60 16.46 15.43
N SER A 42 9.53 17.79 15.54
CA SER A 42 10.72 18.65 15.43
C SER A 42 11.68 18.47 16.61
N GLN A 43 11.16 18.20 17.81
CA GLN A 43 11.99 17.96 18.99
C GLN A 43 12.69 16.59 18.95
N SER A 44 12.05 15.52 18.44
CA SER A 44 12.71 14.22 18.26
C SER A 44 13.78 14.21 17.17
N LEU A 45 13.62 15.04 16.12
CA LEU A 45 14.64 15.25 15.09
C LEU A 45 15.88 15.99 15.63
N ALA A 46 15.68 16.96 16.53
CA ALA A 46 16.79 17.69 17.16
C ALA A 46 17.61 16.79 18.09
N ASP A 47 16.96 15.93 18.89
CA ASP A 47 17.63 15.03 19.83
C ASP A 47 18.40 13.90 19.12
N ASN A 48 17.92 13.39 17.98
CA ASN A 48 18.63 12.37 17.19
C ASN A 48 19.89 12.90 16.48
N THR A 49 20.05 14.22 16.36
CA THR A 49 21.21 14.83 15.66
C THR A 49 22.42 15.02 16.59
N GLN A 50 22.23 15.00 17.92
CA GLN A 50 23.30 15.26 18.89
C GLN A 50 24.16 14.04 19.26
N HIS A 51 23.82 12.83 18.82
CA HIS A 51 24.53 11.60 19.24
C HIS A 51 25.42 10.93 18.16
N LEU A 52 25.61 11.56 17.00
CA LEU A 52 26.51 11.04 15.95
C LEU A 52 27.91 11.66 16.03
N ASP A 53 28.63 11.30 17.08
CA ASP A 53 30.09 11.44 17.12
C ASP A 53 30.70 10.28 16.33
N LYS A 54 30.89 10.46 15.02
CA LYS A 54 31.50 9.45 14.14
C LYS A 54 32.59 10.06 13.27
N LYS A 55 33.76 9.41 13.35
CA LYS A 55 34.94 9.57 12.50
C LYS A 55 34.59 9.96 11.05
N PRO A 56 35.32 10.91 10.45
CA PRO A 56 35.08 11.31 9.07
C PRO A 56 35.41 10.14 8.13
N LEU A 57 34.37 9.58 7.52
CA LEU A 57 34.49 8.72 6.35
C LEU A 57 34.78 9.64 5.16
N ILE A 58 36.02 9.60 4.67
CA ILE A 58 36.40 10.27 3.42
C ILE A 58 35.81 9.43 2.27
N VAL A 59 34.56 9.73 1.93
CA VAL A 59 33.90 9.29 0.70
C VAL A 59 34.22 10.34 -0.37
N PRO A 60 34.50 9.97 -1.65
CA PRO A 60 34.77 10.95 -2.70
C PRO A 60 33.50 11.73 -3.04
N ILE A 61 33.30 12.81 -2.28
CA ILE A 61 32.27 13.82 -2.42
C ILE A 61 32.67 14.71 -3.59
N ARG A 62 32.08 14.54 -4.78
CA ARG A 62 32.01 15.70 -5.71
C ARG A 62 30.90 15.70 -6.76
N ASN A 63 30.24 14.58 -7.08
CA ASN A 63 29.10 14.59 -8.03
C ASN A 63 27.77 14.13 -7.41
N ASP A 64 27.79 13.19 -6.45
CA ASP A 64 26.55 12.59 -5.93
C ASP A 64 25.74 13.56 -5.04
N LEU A 65 26.41 14.50 -4.36
CA LEU A 65 25.76 15.49 -3.50
C LEU A 65 24.95 16.55 -4.27
N GLU A 66 25.32 16.87 -5.51
CA GLU A 66 24.51 17.76 -6.35
C GLU A 66 23.27 17.07 -6.93
N LEU A 67 23.37 15.76 -7.21
CA LEU A 67 22.24 14.92 -7.60
C LEU A 67 21.24 14.78 -6.46
N LEU A 68 21.71 14.43 -5.25
CA LEU A 68 20.86 14.33 -4.04
C LEU A 68 20.17 15.66 -3.68
N ARG A 69 20.82 16.79 -3.95
CA ARG A 69 20.26 18.13 -3.70
C ARG A 69 19.17 18.54 -4.71
N ARG A 70 18.97 17.76 -5.79
CA ARG A 70 17.97 18.00 -6.84
C ARG A 70 16.86 16.96 -6.90
N GLU A 71 16.90 15.92 -6.05
CA GLU A 71 15.86 14.89 -6.01
C GLU A 71 14.56 15.51 -5.47
N PRO A 72 13.46 15.54 -6.26
CA PRO A 72 12.18 16.08 -5.81
C PRO A 72 11.52 15.23 -4.70
N PHE A 73 12.11 14.07 -4.40
CA PHE A 73 11.59 13.05 -3.50
C PHE A 73 12.14 13.13 -2.07
N ALA A 74 13.00 14.11 -1.76
CA ALA A 74 13.51 14.30 -0.42
C ALA A 74 12.41 14.85 0.52
N SER A 75 11.50 13.96 0.92
CA SER A 75 10.40 14.26 1.81
C SER A 75 10.52 13.44 3.11
N ASN A 76 9.91 13.96 4.19
CA ASN A 76 9.81 13.21 5.45
C ASN A 76 8.65 12.19 5.44
N ILE A 77 7.98 12.03 4.30
CA ILE A 77 6.84 11.14 4.09
C ILE A 77 7.31 9.98 3.23
N GLN A 78 7.15 8.75 3.72
CA GLN A 78 7.52 7.58 2.94
C GLN A 78 6.43 7.29 1.92
N GLU A 79 6.73 7.63 0.67
CA GLU A 79 5.88 7.37 -0.49
C GLU A 79 6.49 6.28 -1.36
N CYS A 80 5.65 5.36 -1.84
CA CYS A 80 6.05 4.29 -2.74
C CYS A 80 5.22 4.36 -4.02
N LEU A 81 5.90 4.28 -5.17
CA LEU A 81 5.26 4.07 -6.46
C LEU A 81 5.42 2.61 -6.86
N VAL A 82 4.30 1.92 -7.05
CA VAL A 82 4.26 0.51 -7.41
C VAL A 82 3.55 0.41 -8.74
N ILE A 83 4.19 -0.20 -9.73
CA ILE A 83 3.62 -0.44 -11.05
C ILE A 83 3.67 -1.92 -11.28
N VAL A 84 2.50 -2.53 -11.48
CA VAL A 84 2.39 -3.98 -11.71
C VAL A 84 1.53 -4.19 -12.93
N LEU A 85 2.08 -4.91 -13.90
CA LEU A 85 1.43 -5.23 -15.15
C LEU A 85 1.36 -6.74 -15.30
N SER A 86 0.29 -7.21 -15.93
CA SER A 86 0.11 -8.63 -16.25
C SER A 86 -0.43 -8.79 -17.67
N ASN A 87 -0.07 -9.91 -18.29
CA ASN A 87 -0.73 -10.44 -19.48
C ASN A 87 -1.19 -11.89 -19.22
N GLU A 88 -1.46 -12.68 -20.24
CA GLU A 88 -1.95 -14.06 -20.09
C GLU A 88 -0.91 -15.06 -19.56
N SER A 89 0.39 -14.75 -19.66
CA SER A 89 1.46 -15.70 -19.37
C SER A 89 2.41 -15.25 -18.28
N LYS A 90 2.56 -13.94 -18.08
CA LYS A 90 3.54 -13.36 -17.16
C LYS A 90 3.06 -12.08 -16.50
N THR A 91 3.79 -11.72 -15.47
CA THR A 91 3.64 -10.48 -14.73
C THR A 91 5.00 -9.80 -14.57
N ALA A 92 4.98 -8.47 -14.60
CA ALA A 92 6.15 -7.65 -14.33
C ALA A 92 5.75 -6.56 -13.37
N GLY A 93 6.64 -6.20 -12.47
CA GLY A 93 6.39 -5.09 -11.57
C GLY A 93 7.64 -4.39 -11.11
N VAL A 94 7.45 -3.13 -10.75
CA VAL A 94 8.49 -2.23 -10.27
C VAL A 94 7.94 -1.50 -9.06
N CYS A 95 8.70 -1.49 -7.96
CA CYS A 95 8.41 -0.71 -6.76
C CYS A 95 9.56 0.27 -6.55
N ALA A 96 9.27 1.56 -6.72
CA ALA A 96 10.20 2.65 -6.45
C ALA A 96 9.94 3.19 -5.04
N TYR A 97 10.96 3.10 -4.19
CA TYR A 97 10.97 3.64 -2.82
C TYR A 97 11.55 5.05 -2.90
N LEU A 98 10.68 6.06 -2.95
CA LEU A 98 11.06 7.40 -3.38
C LEU A 98 12.10 8.05 -2.46
N ASN A 99 11.99 7.81 -1.15
CA ASN A 99 12.94 8.36 -0.18
C ASN A 99 14.27 7.60 -0.12
N ASP A 100 14.27 6.30 -0.43
CA ASP A 100 15.44 5.44 -0.32
C ASP A 100 16.29 5.44 -1.59
N LEU A 101 15.77 6.04 -2.68
CA LEU A 101 16.38 6.01 -4.01
C LEU A 101 16.71 4.57 -4.46
N GLU A 102 15.83 3.64 -4.09
CA GLU A 102 15.90 2.22 -4.40
C GLU A 102 14.71 1.80 -5.25
N VAL A 103 14.95 0.87 -6.17
CA VAL A 103 13.94 0.24 -6.99
C VAL A 103 14.06 -1.28 -6.87
N ASP A 104 12.97 -1.91 -6.43
CA ASP A 104 12.80 -3.35 -6.57
C ASP A 104 12.03 -3.65 -7.85
N TYR A 105 12.36 -4.74 -8.53
CA TYR A 105 11.61 -5.19 -9.71
C TYR A 105 11.54 -6.72 -9.83
N PHE A 106 10.50 -7.21 -10.49
CA PHE A 106 10.35 -8.61 -10.87
C PHE A 106 9.80 -8.74 -12.29
N VAL A 107 10.11 -9.87 -12.92
CA VAL A 107 9.37 -10.38 -14.08
C VAL A 107 9.28 -11.89 -13.96
N GLU A 108 8.05 -12.41 -13.92
CA GLU A 108 7.78 -13.79 -13.54
C GLU A 108 6.67 -14.36 -14.42
N ASP A 109 6.84 -15.61 -14.84
CA ASP A 109 5.80 -16.35 -15.53
C ASP A 109 4.76 -16.86 -14.53
N PHE A 110 3.49 -16.87 -14.90
CA PHE A 110 2.47 -17.49 -14.06
C PHE A 110 2.74 -18.99 -13.93
N PRO A 111 2.64 -19.57 -12.72
CA PRO A 111 2.74 -21.00 -12.55
C PRO A 111 1.72 -21.75 -13.43
N PRO A 112 2.02 -22.96 -13.94
CA PRO A 112 1.12 -23.70 -14.83
C PRO A 112 -0.29 -23.95 -14.26
N CYS A 113 -0.44 -24.02 -12.94
CA CYS A 113 -1.75 -24.11 -12.28
C CYS A 113 -2.57 -22.81 -12.40
N CYS A 114 -1.91 -21.65 -12.33
CA CYS A 114 -2.53 -20.33 -12.44
C CYS A 114 -2.89 -19.97 -13.88
N GLN A 115 -2.12 -20.44 -14.86
CA GLN A 115 -2.38 -20.20 -16.30
C GLN A 115 -3.77 -20.68 -16.75
N ARG A 116 -4.37 -21.66 -16.06
CA ARG A 116 -5.71 -22.19 -16.36
C ARG A 116 -6.86 -21.23 -16.04
N TYR A 117 -6.59 -20.16 -15.30
CA TYR A 117 -7.60 -19.22 -14.81
C TYR A 117 -7.28 -17.78 -15.27
N PRO A 118 -7.43 -17.48 -16.58
CA PRO A 118 -7.03 -16.19 -17.15
C PRO A 118 -7.74 -14.98 -16.51
N ASN A 119 -9.00 -15.16 -16.10
CA ASN A 119 -9.79 -14.10 -15.45
C ASN A 119 -9.24 -13.70 -14.07
N GLU A 120 -8.30 -14.45 -13.50
CA GLU A 120 -7.70 -14.15 -12.19
C GLU A 120 -6.25 -13.68 -12.28
N HIS A 121 -5.63 -13.64 -13.48
CA HIS A 121 -4.23 -13.25 -13.64
C HIS A 121 -3.95 -11.86 -13.10
N ALA A 122 -4.78 -10.88 -13.45
CA ALA A 122 -4.67 -9.51 -12.96
C ALA A 122 -4.72 -9.44 -11.42
N LEU A 123 -5.70 -10.10 -10.79
CA LEU A 123 -5.83 -10.11 -9.34
C LEU A 123 -4.65 -10.83 -8.66
N ARG A 124 -4.16 -11.93 -9.24
CA ARG A 124 -3.02 -12.70 -8.73
C ARG A 124 -1.74 -11.89 -8.80
N SER A 125 -1.49 -11.20 -9.90
CA SER A 125 -0.39 -10.25 -10.03
C SER A 125 -0.47 -9.13 -9.01
N PHE A 126 -1.65 -8.52 -8.88
CA PHE A 126 -1.90 -7.44 -7.94
C PHE A 126 -1.59 -7.86 -6.49
N LEU A 127 -2.21 -8.95 -6.03
CA LEU A 127 -2.03 -9.41 -4.65
C LEU A 127 -0.67 -10.06 -4.39
N GLY A 128 -0.08 -10.74 -5.38
CA GLY A 128 1.25 -11.32 -5.25
C GLY A 128 2.34 -10.26 -5.12
N ALA A 129 2.23 -9.17 -5.89
CA ALA A 129 3.13 -8.03 -5.73
C ALA A 129 2.91 -7.30 -4.42
N MET A 130 1.66 -7.10 -3.99
CA MET A 130 1.39 -6.61 -2.64
C MET A 130 2.08 -7.49 -1.60
N ASN A 131 1.87 -8.80 -1.60
CA ASN A 131 2.50 -9.71 -0.64
C ASN A 131 4.03 -9.59 -0.62
N THR A 132 4.63 -9.47 -1.81
CA THR A 132 6.09 -9.41 -1.97
C THR A 132 6.68 -8.10 -1.46
N PHE A 133 6.01 -6.97 -1.72
CA PHE A 133 6.55 -5.65 -1.42
C PHE A 133 6.10 -5.09 -0.05
N SER A 134 4.98 -5.57 0.49
CA SER A 134 4.35 -5.03 1.71
C SER A 134 5.31 -4.89 2.89
N ASP A 135 6.24 -5.84 3.03
CA ASP A 135 7.20 -5.84 4.14
C ASP A 135 8.14 -4.62 4.13
N LYS A 136 8.33 -3.97 2.96
CA LYS A 136 9.10 -2.72 2.81
C LYS A 136 8.23 -1.46 2.83
N TRP A 137 6.91 -1.60 2.74
CA TRP A 137 5.95 -0.50 2.85
C TRP A 137 5.52 -0.22 4.28
N VAL A 138 6.08 -0.93 5.26
CA VAL A 138 5.77 -0.73 6.67
C VAL A 138 6.08 0.74 7.00
N TYR A 139 5.06 1.49 7.42
CA TYR A 139 5.08 2.94 7.67
C TYR A 139 5.04 3.87 6.44
N ALA A 140 4.83 3.34 5.23
CA ALA A 140 4.47 4.17 4.09
C ALA A 140 3.13 4.85 4.35
N GLU A 141 3.08 6.18 4.21
CA GLU A 141 1.84 6.94 4.41
C GLU A 141 0.84 6.62 3.30
N ALA A 142 1.36 6.49 2.07
CA ALA A 142 0.62 6.06 0.90
C ALA A 142 1.49 5.25 -0.05
N VAL A 143 0.87 4.22 -0.64
CA VAL A 143 1.44 3.39 -1.70
C VAL A 143 0.59 3.61 -2.95
N THR A 144 1.09 4.39 -3.90
CA THR A 144 0.43 4.56 -5.19
C THR A 144 0.66 3.31 -6.02
N TYR A 145 -0.43 2.63 -6.36
CA TYR A 145 -0.38 1.32 -7.00
C TYR A 145 -1.04 1.37 -8.37
N LEU A 146 -0.24 1.29 -9.43
CA LEU A 146 -0.69 1.34 -10.81
C LEU A 146 -0.83 -0.08 -11.38
N HIS A 147 -1.98 -0.38 -11.98
CA HIS A 147 -2.22 -1.65 -12.68
C HIS A 147 -2.83 -1.43 -14.08
N ASN A 148 -2.56 -2.32 -15.04
CA ASN A 148 -3.06 -2.19 -16.42
C ASN A 148 -4.50 -2.65 -16.63
N ASP A 149 -5.04 -3.45 -15.72
CA ASP A 149 -6.41 -3.94 -15.77
C ASP A 149 -7.42 -2.96 -15.14
N PHE A 150 -8.24 -2.33 -15.98
CA PHE A 150 -9.23 -1.33 -15.55
C PHE A 150 -10.33 -1.92 -14.66
N ASP A 151 -10.85 -3.10 -15.01
CA ASP A 151 -11.97 -3.70 -14.28
C ASP A 151 -11.55 -4.12 -12.87
N LEU A 152 -10.33 -4.61 -12.71
CA LEU A 152 -9.71 -4.88 -11.41
C LEU A 152 -9.61 -3.59 -10.60
N ILE A 153 -9.01 -2.53 -11.14
CA ILE A 153 -8.84 -1.25 -10.43
C ILE A 153 -10.20 -0.69 -9.99
N LYS A 154 -11.19 -0.70 -10.88
CA LYS A 154 -12.57 -0.31 -10.54
C LYS A 154 -13.14 -1.17 -9.41
N SER A 155 -12.93 -2.49 -9.46
CA SER A 155 -13.42 -3.42 -8.46
C SER A 155 -12.76 -3.22 -7.09
N VAL A 156 -11.44 -3.00 -7.04
CA VAL A 156 -10.70 -2.71 -5.80
C VAL A 156 -11.15 -1.39 -5.18
N ASN A 157 -11.38 -0.35 -6.00
CA ASN A 157 -11.84 0.96 -5.52
C ASN A 157 -13.33 0.98 -5.13
N THR A 158 -14.11 -0.03 -5.52
CA THR A 158 -15.52 -0.14 -5.14
C THR A 158 -15.64 -0.79 -3.77
N GLN A 159 -16.16 -0.05 -2.78
CA GLN A 159 -16.35 -0.57 -1.44
C GLN A 159 -17.26 -1.82 -1.42
N GLY A 160 -16.94 -2.76 -0.53
CA GLY A 160 -17.75 -3.96 -0.32
C GLY A 160 -17.47 -5.13 -1.27
N THR A 161 -16.70 -4.92 -2.35
CA THR A 161 -16.30 -6.01 -3.26
C THR A 161 -15.34 -7.00 -2.59
N ARG A 162 -15.21 -8.20 -3.17
CA ARG A 162 -14.21 -9.20 -2.73
C ARG A 162 -12.80 -8.63 -2.83
N HIS A 163 -12.48 -7.90 -3.90
CA HIS A 163 -11.13 -7.37 -4.15
C HIS A 163 -10.77 -6.27 -3.14
N ALA A 164 -11.69 -5.34 -2.87
CA ALA A 164 -11.50 -4.31 -1.85
C ALA A 164 -11.21 -4.92 -0.46
N ARG A 165 -11.94 -5.98 -0.09
CA ARG A 165 -11.70 -6.70 1.18
C ARG A 165 -10.34 -7.39 1.24
N LEU A 166 -9.84 -7.91 0.13
CA LEU A 166 -8.52 -8.54 0.08
C LEU A 166 -7.41 -7.49 0.26
N VAL A 167 -7.51 -6.35 -0.42
CA VAL A 167 -6.57 -5.23 -0.25
C VAL A 167 -6.62 -4.69 1.18
N GLY A 168 -7.82 -4.48 1.74
CA GLY A 168 -7.96 -3.99 3.11
C GLY A 168 -7.36 -4.91 4.18
N LYS A 169 -7.24 -6.23 3.92
CA LYS A 169 -6.50 -7.14 4.83
C LYS A 169 -5.00 -6.82 4.87
N TYR A 170 -4.42 -6.45 3.74
CA TYR A 170 -3.01 -6.07 3.66
C TYR A 170 -2.77 -4.70 4.31
N GLU A 171 -3.61 -3.70 4.01
CA GLU A 171 -3.57 -2.38 4.66
C GLU A 171 -3.66 -2.50 6.18
N ALA A 172 -4.60 -3.32 6.69
CA ALA A 172 -4.74 -3.56 8.12
C ALA A 172 -3.58 -4.34 8.74
N LYS A 173 -2.98 -5.28 8.00
CA LYS A 173 -1.85 -6.11 8.48
C LYS A 173 -0.56 -5.30 8.63
N TYR A 174 -0.32 -4.37 7.70
CA TYR A 174 0.97 -3.69 7.54
C TYR A 174 0.92 -2.18 7.82
N TYR A 175 -0.25 -1.64 8.16
CA TYR A 175 -0.45 -0.24 8.56
C TYR A 175 -0.04 0.80 7.49
N TYR A 176 -0.35 0.52 6.23
CA TYR A 176 -0.23 1.49 5.13
C TYR A 176 -1.56 1.64 4.40
N ARG A 177 -1.67 2.65 3.53
CA ARG A 177 -2.80 2.83 2.61
C ARG A 177 -2.37 2.63 1.17
N VAL A 178 -3.14 1.86 0.40
CA VAL A 178 -2.96 1.70 -1.05
C VAL A 178 -3.87 2.66 -1.79
N ILE A 179 -3.35 3.25 -2.86
CA ILE A 179 -4.11 4.08 -3.79
C ILE A 179 -4.06 3.39 -5.16
N PRO A 180 -5.01 2.49 -5.48
CA PRO A 180 -5.04 1.77 -6.75
C PRO A 180 -5.49 2.69 -7.88
N GLN A 181 -4.70 2.79 -8.93
CA GLN A 181 -5.03 3.57 -10.13
C GLN A 181 -4.74 2.79 -11.41
N TRP A 182 -5.41 3.19 -12.51
CA TRP A 182 -5.23 2.56 -13.81
C TRP A 182 -4.06 3.20 -14.55
N THR A 183 -3.16 2.41 -15.14
CA THR A 183 -1.93 2.91 -15.75
C THR A 183 -2.13 3.84 -16.95
N GLU A 184 -3.30 3.82 -17.59
CA GLU A 184 -3.62 4.71 -18.71
C GLU A 184 -4.38 5.98 -18.27
N ASN A 185 -4.76 6.10 -17.00
CA ASN A 185 -5.48 7.25 -16.46
C ASN A 185 -5.25 7.37 -14.94
N PHE A 186 -4.00 7.65 -14.57
CA PHE A 186 -3.62 7.93 -13.19
C PHE A 186 -3.52 9.44 -12.95
N VAL A 187 -3.61 9.84 -11.69
CA VAL A 187 -3.43 11.22 -11.25
C VAL A 187 -2.18 11.28 -10.40
N CYS A 188 -1.31 12.23 -10.72
CA CYS A 188 -0.13 12.56 -9.93
C CYS A 188 -0.29 13.98 -9.37
N ASP A 189 -0.13 14.15 -8.06
CA ASP A 189 -0.29 15.45 -7.41
C ASP A 189 0.85 16.43 -7.75
N ASN A 190 1.98 15.92 -8.26
CA ASN A 190 3.13 16.70 -8.66
C ASN A 190 3.41 16.49 -10.16
N ILE A 191 3.23 17.55 -10.95
CA ILE A 191 3.46 17.56 -12.41
C ILE A 191 4.89 17.12 -12.76
N GLU A 192 5.88 17.49 -11.93
CA GLU A 192 7.27 17.09 -12.17
C GLU A 192 7.46 15.57 -12.04
N LEU A 193 6.61 14.89 -11.26
CA LEU A 193 6.65 13.45 -11.06
C LEU A 193 5.85 12.67 -12.11
N GLU A 194 4.89 13.31 -12.77
CA GLU A 194 4.04 12.71 -13.79
C GLU A 194 4.88 12.10 -14.93
N GLU A 195 5.83 12.86 -15.48
CA GLU A 195 6.74 12.38 -16.53
C GLU A 195 7.56 11.15 -16.06
N TYR A 196 7.98 11.12 -14.80
CA TYR A 196 8.68 9.94 -14.25
C TYR A 196 7.77 8.73 -14.18
N TRP A 197 6.53 8.91 -13.72
CA TRP A 197 5.57 7.82 -13.58
C TRP A 197 5.22 7.24 -14.95
N GLU A 198 4.94 8.08 -15.95
CA GLU A 198 4.70 7.65 -17.33
C GLU A 198 5.88 6.86 -17.89
N ASN A 199 7.10 7.38 -17.72
CA ASN A 199 8.31 6.70 -18.17
C ASN A 199 8.54 5.36 -17.45
N MET A 200 8.18 5.27 -16.17
CA MET A 200 8.25 4.03 -15.39
C MET A 200 7.17 3.02 -15.81
N VAL A 201 5.97 3.48 -16.17
CA VAL A 201 4.91 2.64 -16.76
C VAL A 201 5.38 2.08 -18.10
N GLU A 202 5.92 2.92 -18.98
CA GLU A 202 6.43 2.50 -20.29
C GLU A 202 7.63 1.54 -20.15
N PHE A 203 8.53 1.78 -19.18
CA PHE A 203 9.59 0.84 -18.86
C PHE A 203 9.04 -0.51 -18.39
N THR A 204 8.03 -0.50 -17.51
CA THR A 204 7.39 -1.73 -17.02
C THR A 204 6.66 -2.47 -18.14
N LYS A 205 6.04 -1.76 -19.10
CA LYS A 205 5.47 -2.36 -20.32
C LYS A 205 6.55 -3.06 -21.15
N ARG A 206 7.77 -2.51 -21.23
CA ARG A 206 8.91 -3.15 -21.91
C ARG A 206 9.43 -4.35 -21.14
N LEU A 207 9.53 -4.27 -19.81
CA LEU A 207 9.84 -5.43 -18.95
C LEU A 207 8.84 -6.56 -19.20
N LEU A 208 7.54 -6.24 -19.18
CA LEU A 208 6.49 -7.21 -19.46
C LEU A 208 6.60 -7.82 -20.86
N LYS A 209 7.18 -7.14 -21.86
CA LYS A 209 7.34 -7.70 -23.22
C LYS A 209 8.68 -8.39 -23.46
N ALA A 210 9.69 -8.11 -22.64
CA ALA A 210 11.03 -8.65 -22.83
C ALA A 210 11.06 -10.19 -22.69
N SER A 211 11.91 -10.83 -23.50
CA SER A 211 12.28 -12.24 -23.36
C SER A 211 13.53 -12.42 -22.47
N GLU A 212 14.39 -11.40 -22.41
CA GLU A 212 15.63 -11.38 -21.62
C GLU A 212 15.68 -10.16 -20.70
N PHE A 213 15.43 -10.37 -19.41
CA PHE A 213 15.37 -9.30 -18.41
C PHE A 213 16.74 -8.79 -17.96
N SER A 214 17.76 -9.63 -18.12
CA SER A 214 19.16 -9.30 -17.79
C SER A 214 19.86 -8.50 -18.90
N SER A 215 19.18 -8.19 -20.00
CA SER A 215 19.80 -7.49 -21.13
C SER A 215 20.18 -6.05 -20.75
N PRO A 216 21.47 -5.65 -20.87
CA PRO A 216 21.89 -4.28 -20.59
C PRO A 216 21.15 -3.23 -21.42
N LYS A 217 20.64 -3.60 -22.61
CA LYS A 217 19.88 -2.70 -23.49
C LYS A 217 18.55 -2.26 -22.88
N LEU A 218 17.89 -3.15 -22.14
CA LEU A 218 16.63 -2.84 -21.46
C LEU A 218 16.84 -1.74 -20.42
N TRP A 219 17.93 -1.86 -19.66
CA TRP A 219 18.25 -0.97 -18.55
C TRP A 219 18.89 0.36 -18.94
N LYS A 220 19.41 0.50 -20.17
CA LYS A 220 19.93 1.79 -20.67
C LYS A 220 18.88 2.90 -20.69
N ARG A 221 17.59 2.54 -20.81
CA ARG A 221 16.46 3.47 -20.85
C ARG A 221 15.67 3.48 -19.54
N PHE A 222 16.25 2.97 -18.45
CA PHE A 222 15.59 3.01 -17.16
C PHE A 222 15.54 4.46 -16.67
N PRO A 223 14.36 5.02 -16.33
CA PRO A 223 14.23 6.44 -15.98
C PRO A 223 15.02 6.83 -14.72
N LEU A 224 15.17 5.89 -13.79
CA LEU A 224 15.86 6.07 -12.51
C LEU A 224 17.22 5.35 -12.53
N ASN A 225 18.02 5.57 -13.58
CA ASN A 225 19.25 4.81 -13.82
C ASN A 225 20.34 4.97 -12.74
N HIS A 226 20.29 6.06 -11.98
CA HIS A 226 21.18 6.35 -10.86
C HIS A 226 20.70 5.75 -9.53
N TRP A 227 19.45 5.24 -9.47
CA TRP A 227 18.93 4.60 -8.28
C TRP A 227 19.48 3.18 -8.10
N LYS A 228 19.56 2.74 -6.85
CA LYS A 228 19.93 1.36 -6.54
C LYS A 228 18.83 0.43 -7.05
N ARG A 229 19.21 -0.64 -7.74
CA ARG A 229 18.27 -1.61 -8.31
C ARG A 229 18.45 -2.97 -7.68
N LYS A 230 17.34 -3.63 -7.37
CA LYS A 230 17.33 -4.98 -6.81
C LYS A 230 16.26 -5.81 -7.51
N GLN A 231 16.67 -6.97 -8.04
CA GLN A 231 15.71 -7.96 -8.53
C GLN A 231 15.14 -8.73 -7.35
N ILE A 232 13.83 -8.92 -7.38
CA ILE A 232 13.12 -9.84 -6.49
C ILE A 232 12.52 -10.96 -7.33
N PHE A 233 12.25 -12.09 -6.67
CA PHE A 233 11.71 -13.28 -7.31
C PHE A 233 10.40 -13.66 -6.63
N PHE A 234 9.36 -13.90 -7.42
CA PHE A 234 8.10 -14.40 -6.85
C PHE A 234 8.23 -15.89 -6.58
N LYS A 235 7.74 -16.29 -5.41
CA LYS A 235 7.49 -17.69 -5.11
C LYS A 235 6.14 -18.06 -5.71
N ALA A 236 5.96 -19.35 -6.01
CA ALA A 236 4.67 -19.87 -6.46
C ALA A 236 3.52 -19.50 -5.49
N ASP A 237 3.82 -19.46 -4.18
CA ASP A 237 2.87 -19.10 -3.13
C ASP A 237 2.40 -17.64 -3.19
N ASP A 238 3.19 -16.74 -3.79
CA ASP A 238 2.79 -15.34 -3.99
C ASP A 238 1.65 -15.25 -5.03
N PHE A 239 1.60 -16.18 -5.98
CA PHE A 239 0.47 -16.27 -6.93
C PHE A 239 -0.77 -16.93 -6.34
N HIS A 240 -0.62 -17.67 -5.22
CA HIS A 240 -1.70 -18.42 -4.58
C HIS A 240 -2.39 -17.65 -3.44
N GLN A 241 -2.14 -16.34 -3.31
CA GLN A 241 -2.93 -15.45 -2.46
C GLN A 241 -4.44 -15.44 -2.85
N VAL A 242 -4.73 -15.82 -4.10
CA VAL A 242 -6.08 -16.14 -4.58
C VAL A 242 -6.20 -17.66 -4.69
N PRO A 243 -7.06 -18.32 -3.89
CA PRO A 243 -7.25 -19.77 -4.00
C PRO A 243 -7.83 -20.14 -5.36
N HIS A 244 -7.36 -21.24 -5.96
CA HIS A 244 -7.96 -21.76 -7.20
C HIS A 244 -9.43 -22.18 -6.96
N PRO A 245 -10.32 -22.00 -7.95
CA PRO A 245 -11.64 -22.62 -7.93
C PRO A 245 -11.57 -24.11 -7.61
N GLY A 246 -12.30 -24.57 -6.59
CA GLY A 246 -12.33 -25.98 -6.16
C GLY A 246 -11.24 -26.41 -5.15
N ALA A 247 -10.23 -25.59 -4.85
CA ALA A 247 -9.21 -25.93 -3.84
C ALA A 247 -9.80 -26.06 -2.42
N MET A 248 -10.88 -25.35 -2.13
CA MET A 248 -11.56 -25.37 -0.82
C MET A 248 -12.26 -26.71 -0.53
N ASP A 249 -12.63 -27.48 -1.56
CA ASP A 249 -13.30 -28.77 -1.38
C ASP A 249 -12.36 -29.84 -0.81
N ASN A 250 -11.05 -29.71 -1.07
CA ASN A 250 -10.05 -30.63 -0.54
C ASN A 250 -9.74 -30.37 0.94
N ILE A 251 -9.77 -29.11 1.39
CA ILE A 251 -9.53 -28.75 2.81
C ILE A 251 -10.68 -29.27 3.68
N ARG A 252 -11.93 -29.16 3.20
CA ARG A 252 -13.11 -29.65 3.91
C ARG A 252 -13.16 -31.19 4.00
N ARG A 253 -12.52 -31.89 3.07
CA ARG A 253 -12.37 -33.36 3.10
C ARG A 253 -11.19 -33.83 3.95
N GLN A 254 -10.22 -32.96 4.23
CA GLN A 254 -9.02 -33.26 5.02
C GLN A 254 -9.12 -32.89 6.50
N THR A 255 -10.25 -32.33 6.96
CA THR A 255 -10.58 -32.28 8.39
C THR A 255 -11.49 -33.46 8.75
N PRO A 256 -10.96 -34.68 9.00
CA PRO A 256 -11.74 -35.69 9.67
C PRO A 256 -12.00 -35.19 11.10
N ASN A 257 -13.27 -34.95 11.44
CA ASN A 257 -13.85 -34.89 12.78
C ASN A 257 -12.84 -34.81 13.96
N LEU A 258 -12.15 -33.69 14.10
CA LEU A 258 -11.52 -33.29 15.36
C LEU A 258 -12.43 -32.25 16.03
N LEU A 259 -13.68 -32.64 16.28
CA LEU A 259 -14.43 -32.02 17.36
C LEU A 259 -13.80 -32.55 18.65
N PRO A 260 -13.21 -31.71 19.51
CA PRO A 260 -12.80 -32.16 20.83
C PRO A 260 -14.04 -32.68 21.54
N GLN A 261 -14.02 -33.95 21.93
CA GLN A 261 -14.97 -34.45 22.92
C GLN A 261 -14.69 -33.68 24.21
N VAL A 262 -15.50 -32.66 24.47
CA VAL A 262 -15.58 -32.03 25.78
C VAL A 262 -16.21 -33.08 26.68
N GLN A 263 -15.38 -33.84 27.39
CA GLN A 263 -15.83 -34.62 28.53
C GLN A 263 -16.17 -33.61 29.64
N GLU A 264 -17.46 -33.39 29.86
CA GLU A 264 -17.96 -32.75 31.08
C GLU A 264 -17.70 -33.68 32.28
N GLU A 265 -16.52 -33.60 32.88
CA GLU A 265 -16.31 -34.11 34.24
C GLU A 265 -16.86 -33.08 35.23
N THR A 266 -18.17 -33.13 35.47
CA THR A 266 -18.82 -32.40 36.57
C THR A 266 -18.55 -33.15 37.87
N THR A 267 -17.39 -32.93 38.49
CA THR A 267 -17.12 -33.42 39.85
C THR A 267 -17.70 -32.42 40.85
N ALA A 268 -18.94 -32.65 41.28
CA ALA A 268 -19.55 -31.91 42.38
C ALA A 268 -18.90 -32.33 43.70
N VAL A 269 -18.02 -31.48 44.24
CA VAL A 269 -17.50 -31.62 45.60
C VAL A 269 -18.52 -31.01 46.56
N LEU A 270 -19.27 -31.85 47.24
CA LEU A 270 -20.11 -31.47 48.38
C LEU A 270 -19.20 -31.21 49.59
N VAL A 271 -19.15 -29.97 50.05
CA VAL A 271 -18.51 -29.58 51.31
C VAL A 271 -19.56 -29.72 52.43
N PRO A 272 -19.32 -30.54 53.47
CA PRO A 272 -20.18 -30.55 54.64
C PRO A 272 -20.00 -29.27 55.45
N ILE A 273 -21.11 -28.67 55.86
CA ILE A 273 -21.14 -27.55 56.80
C ILE A 273 -21.39 -28.19 58.17
N ASP A 274 -20.39 -28.10 59.05
CA ASP A 274 -20.56 -28.21 60.50
C ASP A 274 -20.72 -26.81 61.10
#